data_AF-A0A1V5FNP9-F1
#
_entry.id   AF-A0A1V5FNP9-F1
#
_cell.length_a   1.000
_cell.length_b   1.000
_cell.length_c   1.000
_cell.angle_alpha   90.00
_cell.angle_beta   90.00
_cell.angle_gamma   90.00
#
_symmetry.space_group_name_H-M   'P 1'
#
loop_
_entity.id
_entity.type
_entity.pdbx_description
1 polymer ?
#
loop_
_entity_poly.entity_id
_entity_poly.type
_entity_poly.pdbx_seq_one_letter_code
_entity_poly.pdbx_strand_id
1 'polypeptide(L)' 'MDTLIIRISGMKDEHCVRTVANAIQDLPHIGHIEILLEKGEASVEHGRLIEPEDILQAIEDAGYPASC' A
#
# COMPACT_ATOMS: atom_id res chain seq x y z
N MET A 1 -11.90 11.11 -0.94
CA MET A 1 -11.69 9.75 -0.43
C MET A 1 -11.57 8.98 -1.70
N ASP A 2 -10.33 8.73 -2.04
CA ASP A 2 -9.91 8.27 -3.34
C ASP A 2 -9.23 6.92 -3.09
N THR A 3 -9.56 5.95 -3.93
CA THR A 3 -9.02 4.60 -3.82
C THR A 3 -7.91 4.44 -4.82
N LEU A 4 -6.72 4.13 -4.33
CA LEU A 4 -5.56 3.83 -5.14
C LEU A 4 -5.31 2.34 -5.16
N ILE A 5 -5.12 1.77 -6.35
CA ILE A 5 -4.78 0.36 -6.51
C ILE A 5 -3.29 0.29 -6.87
N ILE A 6 -2.54 -0.48 -6.10
CA ILE A 6 -1.09 -0.60 -6.20
C ILE A 6 -0.77 -2.08 -6.40
N ARG A 7 0.01 -2.41 -7.41
CA ARG A 7 0.55 -3.75 -7.60
C ARG A 7 1.86 -3.89 -6.84
N ILE A 8 1.94 -4.89 -5.99
CA ILE A 8 3.12 -5.11 -5.16
C ILE A 8 3.78 -6.40 -5.63
N SER A 9 4.96 -6.26 -6.23
CA SER A 9 5.74 -7.40 -6.69
C SER A 9 6.59 -7.92 -5.53
N GLY A 10 6.55 -9.23 -5.29
CA GLY A 10 7.32 -9.85 -4.19
C GLY A 10 6.50 -10.15 -2.92
N MET A 11 5.19 -9.94 -2.93
CA MET A 11 4.29 -10.53 -1.91
C MET A 11 4.21 -12.04 -2.08
N LYS A 12 5.14 -12.75 -1.44
CA LYS A 12 5.09 -14.22 -1.32
C LYS A 12 4.52 -14.70 0.00
N ASP A 13 4.50 -13.83 1.01
CA ASP A 13 4.16 -14.19 2.39
C ASP A 13 3.24 -13.13 3.02
N GLU A 14 2.31 -13.59 3.86
CA GLU A 14 1.38 -12.74 4.62
C GLU A 14 2.13 -11.74 5.53
N HIS A 15 3.35 -12.07 5.95
CA HIS A 15 4.23 -11.19 6.71
C HIS A 15 4.63 -9.93 5.92
N CYS A 16 4.89 -10.06 4.61
CA CYS A 16 5.23 -8.94 3.75
C CYS A 16 4.04 -8.00 3.57
N VAL A 17 2.86 -8.59 3.34
CA VAL A 17 1.58 -7.86 3.24
C VAL A 17 1.32 -7.03 4.48
N ARG A 18 1.50 -7.64 5.65
CA ARG A 18 1.25 -6.97 6.93
C ARG A 18 2.26 -5.83 7.19
N THR A 19 3.50 -6.00 6.76
CA THR A 19 4.54 -4.96 6.89
C THR A 19 4.20 -3.76 6.02
N VAL A 20 3.84 -4.00 4.75
CA VAL A 20 3.41 -2.96 3.83
C VAL A 20 2.11 -2.29 4.29
N ALA A 21 1.11 -3.07 4.68
CA ALA A 21 -0.14 -2.54 5.22
C ALA A 21 0.11 -1.59 6.39
N ASN A 22 1.02 -1.97 7.31
CA ASN A 22 1.35 -1.17 8.48
C ASN A 22 2.10 0.11 8.10
N ALA A 23 3.07 0.04 7.17
CA ALA A 23 3.78 1.21 6.67
C ALA A 23 2.84 2.22 5.99
N ILE A 24 1.89 1.72 5.20
CA ILE A 24 0.85 2.54 4.59
C ILE A 24 -0.07 3.10 5.68
N GLN A 25 -0.53 2.28 6.62
CA GLN A 25 -1.45 2.70 7.69
C GLN A 25 -0.86 3.73 8.67
N ASP A 26 0.47 3.78 8.78
CA ASP A 26 1.20 4.80 9.54
C ASP A 26 1.13 6.18 8.88
N LEU A 27 0.89 6.25 7.57
CA LEU A 27 0.73 7.51 6.86
C LEU A 27 -0.51 8.28 7.33
N PRO A 28 -0.40 9.60 7.55
CA PRO A 28 -1.53 10.42 7.96
C PRO A 28 -2.54 10.54 6.81
N HIS A 29 -3.84 10.50 7.12
CA HIS A 29 -4.95 10.60 6.16
C HIS A 29 -5.25 9.34 5.33
N ILE A 30 -4.82 8.17 5.81
CA ILE A 30 -5.27 6.89 5.28
C ILE A 30 -6.53 6.44 6.01
N GLY A 31 -7.56 6.10 5.23
CA GLY A 31 -8.87 5.68 5.74
C GLY A 31 -8.97 4.16 5.82
N HIS A 32 -8.67 3.48 4.73
CA HIS A 32 -8.83 2.04 4.61
C HIS A 32 -7.73 1.43 3.75
N ILE A 33 -7.33 0.20 4.06
CA ILE A 33 -6.34 -0.54 3.28
C ILE A 33 -6.87 -1.96 3.15
N GLU A 34 -6.92 -2.44 1.92
CA GLU A 34 -7.32 -3.79 1.57
C GLU A 34 -6.24 -4.39 0.67
N ILE A 35 -5.75 -5.59 1.01
CA ILE A 35 -4.68 -6.23 0.23
C ILE A 35 -5.16 -7.59 -0.26
N LEU A 36 -5.09 -7.77 -1.57
CA LEU A 36 -5.49 -8.94 -2.32
C LEU A 36 -4.26 -9.75 -2.72
N LEU A 37 -3.79 -10.62 -1.82
CA LEU A 37 -2.69 -11.56 -2.09
C LEU A 37 -2.95 -12.42 -3.34
N GLU A 38 -4.20 -12.81 -3.55
CA GLU A 38 -4.64 -13.65 -4.68
C GLU A 38 -4.40 -12.97 -6.04
N LYS A 39 -4.42 -11.63 -6.08
CA LYS A 39 -4.14 -10.84 -7.29
C LYS A 39 -2.76 -10.15 -7.27
N GLY A 40 -2.11 -10.07 -6.11
CA GLY A 40 -0.90 -9.26 -5.92
C GLY A 40 -1.18 -7.76 -5.97
N GLU A 41 -2.37 -7.35 -5.53
CA GLU A 41 -2.86 -5.96 -5.61
C GLU A 41 -3.21 -5.45 -4.20
N ALA A 42 -2.93 -4.19 -3.92
CA ALA A 42 -3.27 -3.50 -2.67
C ALA A 42 -4.11 -2.26 -2.99
N SER A 43 -5.31 -2.22 -2.45
CA SER A 43 -6.24 -1.10 -2.52
C SER A 43 -6.08 -0.24 -1.27
N VAL A 44 -5.74 1.03 -1.45
CA VAL A 44 -5.54 1.99 -0.37
C VAL A 44 -6.51 3.14 -0.55
N GLU A 45 -7.40 3.34 0.40
CA GLU A 45 -8.25 4.51 0.48
C GLU A 45 -7.52 5.62 1.25
N HIS A 46 -7.22 6.70 0.53
CA HIS A 46 -6.57 7.87 1.09
C HIS A 46 -7.41 9.14 0.91
N GLY A 47 -7.12 10.13 1.76
CA GLY A 47 -7.65 11.48 1.61
C GLY A 47 -7.05 12.17 0.39
N ARG A 48 -7.71 13.25 -0.05
CA ARG A 48 -7.25 14.14 -1.14
C ARG A 48 -5.91 14.86 -0.87
N LEU A 49 -5.33 14.63 0.31
CA LEU A 49 -4.10 15.21 0.82
C LEU A 49 -2.90 14.26 0.66
N ILE A 50 -3.13 12.97 0.38
CA ILE A 50 -2.09 12.01 0.06
C ILE A 50 -2.11 11.75 -1.44
N GLU A 51 -0.92 11.67 -2.01
CA GLU A 51 -0.71 11.28 -3.39
C GLU A 51 -0.24 9.83 -3.47
N PRO A 52 -0.45 9.16 -4.62
CA PRO A 52 0.06 7.81 -4.84
C PRO A 52 1.57 7.69 -4.63
N GLU A 53 2.33 8.73 -4.91
CA GLU A 53 3.79 8.77 -4.70
C GLU A 53 4.15 8.63 -3.23
N ASP A 54 3.42 9.27 -2.31
CA ASP A 54 3.65 9.15 -0.86
C ASP A 54 3.46 7.70 -0.39
N ILE A 55 2.42 7.03 -0.92
CA ILE A 55 2.13 5.63 -0.59
C ILE A 55 3.21 4.72 -1.17
N LEU A 56 3.60 4.91 -2.44
CA LEU A 56 4.69 4.16 -3.07
C LEU A 56 6.00 4.30 -2.30
N GLN A 57 6.33 5.53 -1.89
CA GLN A 57 7.55 5.83 -1.14
C GLN A 57 7.55 5.12 0.23
N ALA A 58 6.41 5.05 0.92
CA ALA A 58 6.28 4.29 2.17
C ALA A 58 6.45 2.77 1.95
N ILE A 59 6.00 2.25 0.81
CA ILE A 59 6.16 0.83 0.47
C ILE A 59 7.63 0.51 0.10
N GLU A 60 8.29 1.42 -0.62
CA GLU A 60 9.72 1.31 -0.94
C GLU A 60 10.59 1.43 0.32
N ASP A 61 10.26 2.32 1.25
CA ASP A 61 10.94 2.45 2.55
C ASP A 61 10.81 1.16 3.39
N ALA A 62 9.64 0.51 3.31
CA ALA A 62 9.43 -0.82 3.89
C ALA A 62 10.22 -1.94 3.19
N GLY A 63 10.89 -1.65 2.06
CA GLY A 63 11.73 -2.58 1.32
C GLY A 63 10.98 -3.42 0.29
N TYR A 64 9.79 -2.98 -0.13
CA TYR A 64 8.96 -3.71 -1.10
C TYR A 64 8.80 -2.92 -2.39
N PRO A 65 9.07 -3.52 -3.57
CA PRO A 65 8.83 -2.86 -4.83
C PRO A 65 7.34 -2.87 -5.17
N ALA A 66 6.76 -1.68 -5.21
CA ALA A 66 5.37 -1.44 -5.59
C ALA A 66 5.28 -0.59 -6.87
N SER A 67 4.21 -0.74 -7.64
CA SER A 67 3.97 0.02 -8.86
C SER A 67 2.47 0.24 -9.06
N CYS A 68 2.10 1.44 -9.51
CA CYS A 68 0.73 1.82 -9.84
C CYS A 68 0.37 1.51 -11.30
#